data_AF-A0A5D2A3L4-F1
#
_entry.id   AF-A0A5D2A3L4-F1
#
_cell.length_a   1.000
_cell.length_b   1.000
_cell.length_c   1.000
_cell.angle_alpha   90.00
_cell.angle_beta   90.00
_cell.angle_gamma   90.00
#
_symmetry.space_group_name_H-M   'P 1'
#
loop_
_entity.id
_entity.type
_entity.pdbx_description
1 polymer ?
#
loop_
_entity_poly.entity_id
_entity_poly.type
_entity_poly.pdbx_seq_one_letter_code
_entity_poly.pdbx_strand_id
1 'polypeptide(L)' 'MKIVPSDPDLCGVRGGGNTAAQALFWLAKKGFSVVLAFESERDRNAAIMLARSFAFDCSIMLAGPDDRTSLET' A
#
# COMPACT_ATOMS: atom_id res chain seq x y z
N MET A 1 15.09 -3.16 11.46
CA MET A 1 14.00 -3.96 10.83
C MET A 1 14.13 -3.73 9.33
N LYS A 2 14.53 -4.75 8.55
CA LYS A 2 14.72 -4.61 7.10
C LYS A 2 13.36 -4.73 6.45
N ILE A 3 12.95 -3.76 5.63
CA ILE A 3 11.91 -3.99 4.61
C ILE A 3 12.53 -4.97 3.63
N VAL A 4 12.16 -6.25 3.77
CA VAL A 4 12.59 -7.30 2.88
C VAL A 4 11.62 -7.27 1.70
N PRO A 5 12.05 -7.42 0.44
CA PRO A 5 11.15 -7.50 -0.73
C PRO A 5 10.19 -8.72 -0.74
N SER A 6 9.98 -9.36 0.41
CA SER A 6 9.10 -10.49 0.67
C SER A 6 7.83 -10.13 1.45
N ASP A 7 7.74 -8.93 2.04
CA ASP A 7 6.57 -8.51 2.81
C ASP A 7 5.55 -7.79 1.92
N PRO A 8 4.24 -7.96 2.17
CA PRO A 8 3.21 -7.30 1.39
C PRO A 8 3.34 -5.78 1.50
N ASP A 9 3.09 -5.06 0.41
CA ASP A 9 3.21 -3.60 0.31
C ASP A 9 1.96 -3.03 -0.35
N LEU A 10 1.44 -1.95 0.22
CA LEU A 10 0.26 -1.24 -0.26
C LEU A 10 0.54 0.27 -0.35
N CYS A 11 0.46 0.81 -1.58
CA CYS A 11 0.66 2.22 -1.85
C CYS A 11 -0.26 2.75 -2.96
N GLY A 12 -0.37 4.08 -3.08
CA GLY A 12 -1.01 4.70 -4.24
C GLY A 12 -0.17 4.48 -5.50
N VAL A 13 -0.82 4.31 -6.66
CA VAL A 13 -0.10 4.14 -7.92
C VAL A 13 0.67 5.44 -8.25
N ARG A 14 1.98 5.35 -8.50
CA ARG A 14 2.84 6.51 -8.83
C ARG A 14 2.95 6.80 -10.34
N GLY A 15 2.11 6.19 -11.17
CA GLY A 15 2.02 6.39 -12.62
C GLY A 15 0.60 6.14 -13.14
N GLY A 16 0.23 6.68 -14.30
CA GLY A 16 -1.11 6.48 -14.88
C GLY A 16 -1.98 7.73 -15.06
N GLY A 17 -1.38 8.94 -15.02
CA GLY A 17 -2.10 10.17 -15.36
C GLY A 17 -3.26 10.48 -14.40
N ASN A 18 -4.36 11.02 -14.92
CA ASN A 18 -5.49 11.51 -14.12
C ASN A 18 -6.22 10.40 -13.31
N THR A 19 -6.04 9.13 -13.69
CA THR A 19 -6.64 7.96 -13.02
C THR A 19 -5.79 7.41 -11.88
N ALA A 20 -4.54 7.88 -11.73
CA ALA A 20 -3.64 7.44 -10.66
C ALA A 20 -4.17 7.79 -9.25
N ALA A 21 -5.00 8.83 -9.14
CA ALA A 21 -5.62 9.21 -7.88
C ALA A 21 -6.67 8.17 -7.41
N GLN A 22 -7.33 7.47 -8.34
CA GLN A 22 -8.34 6.45 -8.04
C GLN A 22 -7.78 5.04 -7.92
N ALA A 23 -6.50 4.84 -8.25
CA ALA A 23 -5.87 3.53 -8.25
C ALA A 23 -4.92 3.33 -7.06
N LEU A 24 -4.83 2.10 -6.56
CA LEU A 24 -3.79 1.66 -5.64
C LEU A 24 -2.99 0.51 -6.23
N PHE A 25 -1.74 0.40 -5.82
CA PHE A 25 -0.85 -0.70 -6.12
C PHE A 25 -0.72 -1.58 -4.87
N TRP A 26 -0.92 -2.88 -5.05
CA TRP A 26 -0.75 -3.87 -4.00
C TRP A 26 0.23 -4.95 -4.47
N LEU A 27 1.34 -5.09 -3.75
CA LEU A 27 2.22 -6.25 -3.83
C LEU A 27 1.83 -7.23 -2.72
N ALA A 28 1.12 -8.30 -3.04
CA ALA A 28 0.73 -9.28 -2.02
C ALA A 28 1.88 -10.24 -1.66
N LYS A 29 2.72 -10.57 -2.65
CA LYS A 29 3.92 -11.39 -2.50
C LYS A 29 4.86 -11.16 -3.68
N LYS A 30 6.13 -11.53 -3.54
CA LYS A 30 7.10 -11.47 -4.64
C LYS A 30 6.56 -12.17 -5.90
N GLY A 31 6.52 -11.44 -7.01
CA GLY A 31 6.01 -11.93 -8.29
C GLY A 31 4.48 -11.87 -8.45
N PHE A 32 3.74 -11.36 -7.47
CA PHE A 32 2.31 -11.09 -7.57
C PHE A 32 1.98 -9.68 -7.08
N SER A 33 1.79 -8.78 -8.04
CA SER A 33 1.28 -7.43 -7.80
C SER A 33 0.03 -7.18 -8.62
N VAL A 34 -0.84 -6.35 -8.08
CA VAL A 34 -2.08 -5.93 -8.73
C VAL A 34 -2.25 -4.43 -8.62
N VAL A 35 -2.91 -3.85 -9.61
CA VAL A 35 -3.39 -2.47 -9.57
C VAL A 35 -4.90 -2.54 -9.47
N LEU A 36 -5.45 -1.93 -8.43
CA LEU A 36 -6.89 -1.88 -8.18
C LEU A 36 -7.37 -0.44 -8.40
N ALA A 37 -8.35 -0.26 -9.29
CA ALA A 37 -9.01 1.02 -9.50
C ALA A 37 -10.31 1.06 -8.69
N PHE A 38 -10.57 2.18 -8.05
CA PHE A 38 -11.75 2.42 -7.24
C PHE A 38 -12.69 3.38 -7.95
N GLU A 39 -13.97 3.32 -7.59
CA GLU A 39 -15.00 4.25 -8.11
C GLU A 39 -14.69 5.69 -7.71
N SER A 40 -14.14 5.91 -6.51
CA SER A 40 -13.73 7.22 -6.03
C SER A 40 -12.35 7.21 -5.37
N GLU A 41 -11.68 8.37 -5.38
CA GLU A 41 -10.42 8.58 -4.65
C GLU A 41 -10.60 8.40 -3.14
N ARG A 42 -11.80 8.72 -2.63
CA ARG A 42 -12.15 8.54 -1.21
C ARG A 42 -12.16 7.05 -0.86
N ASP A 43 -12.77 6.21 -1.68
CA ASP A 43 -12.81 4.76 -1.45
C ASP A 43 -11.42 4.16 -1.54
N ARG A 44 -10.60 4.61 -2.49
CA ARG A 44 -9.19 4.24 -2.59
C ARG A 44 -8.43 4.57 -1.29
N ASN A 45 -8.62 5.76 -0.74
CA ASN A 45 -7.95 6.17 0.49
C ASN A 45 -8.46 5.40 1.72
N ALA A 46 -9.77 5.16 1.80
CA ALA A 46 -10.37 4.35 2.86
C ALA A 46 -9.86 2.91 2.82
N ALA A 47 -9.75 2.31 1.63
CA ALA A 47 -9.20 0.96 1.45
C ALA A 47 -7.74 0.87 1.90
N ILE A 48 -6.90 1.86 1.55
CA ILE A 48 -5.50 1.90 2.02
C ILE A 48 -5.44 2.02 3.54
N MET A 49 -6.21 2.93 4.14
CA MET A 49 -6.24 3.11 5.60
C MET A 49 -6.70 1.85 6.33
N LEU A 50 -7.78 1.22 5.85
CA LEU A 50 -8.30 -0.02 6.42
C LEU A 50 -7.30 -1.16 6.31
N ALA A 51 -6.73 -1.39 5.13
CA ALA A 51 -5.77 -2.45 4.93
C ALA A 51 -4.51 -2.26 5.80
N ARG A 52 -4.01 -1.02 5.93
CA ARG A 52 -2.90 -0.70 6.84
C ARG A 52 -3.27 -0.92 8.31
N SER A 53 -4.49 -0.56 8.72
CA SER A 53 -4.98 -0.82 10.09
C SER A 53 -5.07 -2.31 10.39
N PHE A 54 -5.71 -3.09 9.51
CA PHE A 54 -5.82 -4.54 9.69
C PHE A 54 -4.47 -5.25 9.67
N ALA A 55 -3.54 -4.80 8.83
CA ALA A 55 -2.20 -5.35 8.82
C ALA A 55 -1.47 -5.05 10.13
N PHE A 56 -1.59 -3.82 10.65
CA PHE A 56 -1.02 -3.43 11.94
C PHE A 56 -1.59 -4.30 13.07
N ASP A 57 -2.89 -4.58 13.08
CA ASP A 57 -3.52 -5.49 14.05
C ASP A 57 -2.98 -6.92 13.94
N CYS A 58 -2.58 -7.34 12.74
CA CYS A 58 -1.92 -8.63 12.49
C CYS A 58 -0.39 -8.60 12.74
N SER A 59 0.17 -7.50 13.27
CA SER A 59 1.61 -7.27 13.40
C SER A 59 2.39 -7.33 12.07
N ILE A 60 1.71 -7.06 10.95
CA ILE A 60 2.27 -6.98 9.60
C ILE A 60 2.33 -5.51 9.20
N MET A 61 3.49 -5.02 8.76
CA MET A 61 3.65 -3.62 8.35
C MET A 61 3.46 -3.49 6.83
N LEU A 62 2.35 -2.88 6.40
CA LEU A 62 2.13 -2.48 5.00
C LEU A 62 2.57 -1.02 4.81
N ALA A 63 3.72 -0.81 4.18
CA ALA A 63 4.25 0.51 3.87
C ALA A 63 4.79 0.53 2.44
N GLY A 64 4.70 1.69 1.77
CA GLY A 64 5.20 1.87 0.40
C GLY A 64 6.70 1.58 0.28
N PRO A 65 7.21 1.30 -0.94
CA PRO A 65 8.65 1.22 -1.16
C PRO A 65 9.19 2.64 -0.93
N ASP A 66 10.08 2.77 0.06
CA ASP A 66 10.64 4.03 0.60
C ASP A 66 9.79 4.82 1.62
N ASP A 67 8.66 4.30 2.13
CA ASP A 67 7.98 4.93 3.27
C ASP A 67 8.87 4.82 4.52
N ARG A 68 9.53 5.94 4.89
CA ARG A 68 10.26 6.06 6.17
C ARG A 68 9.25 6.15 7.30
N THR A 69 8.99 5.04 7.98
CA THR A 69 8.29 5.08 9.26
C THR A 69 9.23 5.71 10.29
N SER A 70 8.93 6.91 10.76
CA SER A 70 9.58 7.53 11.91
C SER A 70 9.22 6.75 13.18
N LEU A 71 9.87 5.59 13.36
CA LEU A 71 9.98 4.81 14.58
C LEU A 71 11.48 4.53 14.80
N GLU A 72 12.25 5.61 14.87
CA GLU A 72 13.53 5.64 15.55
C GLU A 72 13.39 6.62 16.70
N THR A 73 13.00 6.13 17.88
CA THR A 73 13.57 6.38 19.21
C THR A 73 12.86 5.46 20.20
#